data_AF-A0A821L9W2-F1
#
_entry.id   AF-A0A821L9W2-F1
#
_cell.length_a   1.000
_cell.length_b   1.000
_cell.length_c   1.000
_cell.angle_alpha   90.00
_cell.angle_beta   90.00
_cell.angle_gamma   90.00
#
_symmetry.space_group_name_H-M   'P 1'
#
loop_
_entity.id
_entity.type
_entity.pdbx_description
1 polymer ?
#
loop_
_entity_poly.entity_id
_entity_poly.type
_entity_poly.pdbx_seq_one_letter_code
_entity_poly.pdbx_strand_id
1 'polypeptide(L)'
;MQNLVCLQLVLFSILWILKAEKTVGLDWPVTSASVKLLGIFHQQTDVESKNDMGALHCLSMFRAAILLSQQYNIKLQEEFLGYDEIITDHDVMATVDHTCTKVS
;
A
#
# COMPACT_ATOMS: atom_id res chain seq x y z
N MET A 1 40.99 24.31 -24.12
CA MET A 1 39.67 24.84 -23.68
C MET A 1 38.51 23.85 -23.84
N GLN A 2 38.52 22.94 -24.84
CA GLN A 2 37.46 21.92 -25.02
C GLN A 2 37.24 20.97 -23.83
N ASN A 3 38.30 20.57 -23.11
CA ASN A 3 38.18 19.63 -21.99
C ASN A 3 37.39 20.19 -20.79
N LEU A 4 37.39 21.52 -20.59
CA LEU A 4 36.64 22.16 -19.49
C LEU A 4 35.13 22.20 -19.77
N VAL A 5 34.74 22.42 -21.04
CA VAL A 5 33.34 22.46 -21.47
C VAL A 5 32.71 21.06 -21.36
N CYS A 6 33.46 20.02 -21.71
CA CYS A 6 32.99 18.65 -21.59
C CYS A 6 32.77 18.25 -20.12
N LEU A 7 33.69 18.63 -19.22
CA LEU A 7 33.55 18.39 -17.78
C LEU A 7 32.33 19.10 -17.20
N GLN A 8 32.04 20.33 -17.61
CA GLN A 8 30.83 21.06 -17.20
C GLN A 8 29.56 20.36 -17.66
N LEU A 9 29.49 19.90 -18.92
CA LEU A 9 28.31 19.20 -19.45
C LEU A 9 28.04 17.87 -18.72
N VAL A 10 29.10 17.12 -18.41
CA VAL A 10 28.99 15.87 -17.64
C VAL A 10 28.49 16.16 -16.22
N LEU A 11 29.04 17.18 -15.54
CA LEU A 11 28.58 17.57 -14.21
C LEU A 11 27.13 18.03 -14.19
N PHE A 12 26.69 18.81 -15.19
CA PHE A 12 25.29 19.22 -15.33
C PHE A 12 24.35 18.04 -15.56
N SER A 13 24.78 17.06 -16.36
CA SER A 13 24.02 15.84 -16.63
C SER A 13 23.85 15.00 -15.36
N ILE A 14 24.93 14.81 -14.60
CA ILE A 14 24.92 14.09 -13.32
C ILE A 14 24.03 14.80 -12.30
N LEU A 15 24.14 16.13 -12.17
CA LEU A 15 23.29 16.93 -11.28
C LEU A 15 21.81 16.86 -11.67
N TRP A 16 21.50 16.81 -12.96
CA TRP A 16 20.14 16.64 -13.46
C TRP A 16 19.57 15.26 -13.10
N ILE A 17 20.36 14.19 -13.26
CA ILE A 17 19.96 12.82 -12.92
C ILE A 17 19.74 12.69 -11.40
N LEU A 18 20.65 13.21 -10.58
CA LEU A 18 20.53 13.22 -9.12
C LEU A 18 19.33 14.06 -8.63
N LYS A 19 18.95 15.10 -9.37
CA LYS A 19 17.77 15.92 -9.05
C LYS A 19 16.46 15.29 -9.52
N ALA A 20 16.48 14.55 -10.62
CA ALA A 20 15.33 13.81 -11.14
C ALA A 20 14.93 12.67 -10.19
N GLU A 21 15.89 12.02 -9.53
CA GLU A 21 15.60 10.93 -8.57
C GLU A 21 14.84 11.42 -7.33
N LYS A 22 14.92 12.71 -6.98
CA LYS A 22 14.10 13.31 -5.91
C LYS A 22 12.64 13.57 -6.29
N THR A 23 12.22 13.25 -7.52
CA THR A 23 10.82 13.45 -7.97
C THR A 23 9.95 12.21 -7.92
N VAL A 24 10.38 11.16 -7.21
CA VAL A 24 9.47 10.12 -6.70
C VAL A 24 9.31 10.29 -5.18
N GLY A 25 9.15 11.55 -4.76
CA GLY A 25 8.79 11.90 -3.39
C GLY A 25 7.28 11.80 -3.20
N LEU A 26 6.73 10.60 -3.32
CA LEU A 26 5.51 10.31 -2.60
C LEU A 26 5.97 9.88 -1.20
N ASP A 27 5.52 10.56 -0.14
CA ASP A 27 5.68 10.07 1.22
C ASP A 27 4.88 8.76 1.34
N TRP A 28 5.54 7.66 0.97
CA TRP A 28 5.00 6.31 0.91
C TRP A 28 5.60 5.47 2.04
N PRO A 29 4.79 4.67 2.75
CA PRO A 29 3.34 4.53 2.59
C PRO A 29 2.54 5.68 3.19
N VAL A 30 1.36 5.94 2.63
CA VAL A 30 0.41 6.91 3.18
C VAL A 30 -0.29 6.25 4.38
N THR A 31 -0.02 6.75 5.58
CA THR A 31 -0.52 6.18 6.84
C THR A 31 -1.91 6.69 7.24
N SER A 32 -2.34 7.84 6.70
CA SER A 32 -3.63 8.46 6.97
C SER A 32 -4.39 8.65 5.65
N ALA A 33 -5.32 7.74 5.38
CA ALA A 33 -6.24 7.82 4.26
C ALA A 33 -7.66 8.02 4.77
N SER A 34 -8.38 8.94 4.14
CA SER A 34 -9.80 9.24 4.34
C SER A 34 -10.69 8.11 3.81
N VAL A 35 -10.34 7.52 2.66
CA VAL A 35 -11.02 6.35 2.11
C VAL A 35 -10.24 5.10 2.49
N LYS A 36 -10.90 4.18 3.20
CA LYS A 36 -10.30 2.90 3.59
C LYS A 36 -11.12 1.73 3.07
N LEU A 37 -10.42 0.73 2.55
CA LEU A 37 -11.01 -0.56 2.21
C LEU A 37 -10.92 -1.50 3.41
N LEU A 38 -12.02 -2.15 3.75
CA LEU A 38 -12.07 -3.14 4.82
C LEU A 38 -11.83 -4.53 4.23
N GLY A 39 -10.73 -5.17 4.60
CA GLY A 39 -10.46 -6.57 4.28
C GLY A 39 -10.92 -7.48 5.41
N ILE A 40 -11.81 -8.43 5.13
CA ILE A 40 -12.26 -9.42 6.12
C ILE A 40 -11.69 -10.77 5.73
N PHE A 41 -10.89 -11.34 6.63
CA PHE A 41 -10.17 -12.58 6.41
C PHE A 41 -10.56 -13.61 7.46
N HIS A 42 -10.66 -14.86 7.04
CA HIS A 42 -11.02 -15.95 7.94
C HIS A 42 -9.76 -16.53 8.57
N GLN A 43 -9.75 -16.70 9.89
CA GLN A 43 -8.72 -17.48 10.58
C GLN A 43 -9.27 -18.86 10.92
N GLN A 44 -8.63 -19.88 10.36
CA GLN A 44 -9.01 -21.25 10.65
C GLN A 44 -8.25 -21.69 11.92
N THR A 45 -8.96 -21.77 13.04
CA THR A 45 -8.40 -22.05 14.37
C THR A 45 -8.04 -23.52 14.62
N ASP A 46 -8.29 -24.41 13.65
CA ASP A 46 -7.95 -25.82 13.77
C ASP A 46 -6.45 -26.07 13.53
N VAL A 47 -5.75 -26.40 14.62
CA VAL A 47 -4.30 -26.66 14.71
C VAL A 47 -3.81 -27.79 13.77
N GLU A 48 -4.71 -28.55 13.14
CA GLU A 48 -4.39 -29.61 12.17
C GLU A 48 -4.50 -29.20 10.69
N SER A 49 -5.00 -27.98 10.41
CA SER A 49 -5.15 -27.47 9.06
C SER A 49 -3.84 -26.86 8.56
N LYS A 50 -3.11 -27.60 7.72
CA LYS A 50 -1.97 -27.09 6.93
C LYS A 50 -2.35 -25.97 5.93
N ASN A 51 -3.58 -25.45 5.96
CA ASN A 51 -4.14 -24.52 4.98
C ASN A 51 -4.24 -23.06 5.47
N ASP A 52 -3.66 -22.71 6.62
CA ASP A 52 -3.61 -21.33 7.14
C ASP A 52 -2.81 -20.36 6.23
N MET A 53 -2.03 -20.90 5.28
CA MET A 53 -1.36 -20.10 4.25
C MET A 53 -2.34 -19.34 3.34
N GLY A 54 -3.54 -19.87 3.09
CA GLY A 54 -4.51 -19.23 2.17
C GLY A 54 -4.99 -17.88 2.69
N ALA A 55 -5.39 -17.83 3.96
CA ALA A 55 -5.85 -16.59 4.60
C ALA A 55 -4.74 -15.55 4.72
N LEU A 56 -3.55 -15.98 5.15
CA LEU A 56 -2.38 -15.11 5.26
C LEU A 56 -1.92 -14.57 3.90
N HIS A 57 -1.98 -15.41 2.85
CA HIS A 57 -1.65 -15.01 1.49
C HIS A 57 -2.64 -13.96 0.98
N CYS A 58 -3.95 -14.19 1.13
CA CYS A 58 -4.98 -13.23 0.75
C CYS A 58 -4.84 -11.90 1.50
N LEU A 59 -4.57 -11.93 2.81
CA LEU A 59 -4.30 -10.75 3.62
C LEU A 59 -3.09 -9.97 3.09
N SER A 60 -2.01 -10.68 2.80
CA SER A 60 -0.78 -10.08 2.28
C SER A 60 -0.99 -9.47 0.89
N MET A 61 -1.71 -10.15 0.01
CA MET A 61 -2.07 -9.63 -1.31
C MET A 61 -2.96 -8.40 -1.22
N PHE A 62 -3.93 -8.40 -0.31
CA PHE A 62 -4.79 -7.25 -0.06
C PHE A 62 -3.97 -6.02 0.37
N ARG A 63 -3.13 -6.17 1.39
CA ARG A 63 -2.22 -5.09 1.83
C ARG A 63 -1.32 -4.60 0.70
N ALA A 64 -0.73 -5.54 -0.05
CA ALA A 64 0.17 -5.21 -1.16
C ALA A 64 -0.55 -4.43 -2.26
N ALA A 65 -1.78 -4.80 -2.62
CA ALA A 65 -2.57 -4.07 -3.63
C ALA A 65 -2.80 -2.61 -3.23
N ILE A 66 -3.11 -2.35 -1.95
CA ILE A 66 -3.31 -0.99 -1.45
C ILE A 66 -1.99 -0.20 -1.47
N LEU A 67 -0.91 -0.77 -0.96
CA LEU A 67 0.41 -0.13 -0.96
C LEU A 67 0.92 0.17 -2.37
N LEU A 68 0.69 -0.73 -3.33
CA LEU A 68 1.02 -0.51 -4.73
C LEU A 68 0.15 0.58 -5.35
N SER A 69 -1.15 0.63 -5.02
CA SER A 69 -2.02 1.70 -5.49
C SER A 69 -1.50 3.08 -5.06
N GLN A 70 -1.03 3.21 -3.82
CA GLN A 70 -0.37 4.42 -3.32
C GLN A 70 0.91 4.71 -4.10
N GLN A 71 1.80 3.71 -4.24
CA GLN A 71 3.09 3.87 -4.95
C GLN A 71 2.91 4.33 -6.42
N TYR A 72 1.85 3.86 -7.08
CA TYR A 72 1.53 4.25 -8.47
C TYR A 72 0.62 5.48 -8.57
N ASN A 73 0.38 6.19 -7.47
CA ASN A 73 -0.46 7.38 -7.42
C ASN A 73 -1.91 7.13 -7.92
N ILE A 74 -2.43 5.92 -7.73
CA ILE A 74 -3.81 5.56 -8.02
C ILE A 74 -4.69 6.07 -6.88
N LYS A 75 -5.64 6.93 -7.22
CA LYS A 75 -6.48 7.64 -6.27
C LYS A 75 -7.96 7.43 -6.59
N LEU A 76 -8.79 7.41 -5.55
CA LEU A 76 -10.23 7.47 -5.68
C LEU A 76 -10.66 8.85 -5.17
N GLN A 77 -11.38 9.63 -6.00
CA GLN A 77 -11.81 10.99 -5.64
C GLN A 77 -10.65 11.88 -5.14
N GLU A 78 -9.48 11.80 -5.80
CA GLU A 78 -8.24 12.52 -5.45
C GLU A 78 -7.56 12.09 -4.14
N GLU A 79 -8.12 11.13 -3.43
CA GLU A 79 -7.63 10.61 -2.16
C GLU A 79 -6.96 9.24 -2.33
N PHE A 80 -5.93 8.99 -1.51
CA PHE A 80 -5.28 7.68 -1.47
C PHE A 80 -6.15 6.67 -0.75
N LEU A 81 -6.08 5.42 -1.22
CA LEU A 81 -6.71 4.30 -0.53
C LEU A 81 -5.86 3.89 0.67
N GLY A 82 -6.49 3.78 1.83
CA GLY A 82 -5.99 3.05 2.98
C GLY A 82 -6.69 1.72 3.14
N TYR A 83 -6.35 1.01 4.21
CA TYR A 83 -7.04 -0.22 4.56
C TYR A 83 -7.20 -0.36 6.06
N ASP A 84 -8.27 -1.04 6.44
CA ASP A 84 -8.42 -1.67 7.74
C ASP A 84 -8.64 -3.18 7.49
N GLU A 85 -8.37 -4.00 8.48
CA GLU A 85 -8.48 -5.46 8.35
C GLU A 85 -9.10 -6.07 9.59
N ILE A 86 -9.90 -7.11 9.38
CA ILE A 86 -10.46 -7.91 10.47
C ILE A 86 -10.24 -9.38 10.15
N ILE A 87 -9.75 -10.09 11.16
CA ILE A 87 -9.59 -11.53 11.13
C ILE A 87 -10.76 -12.12 11.94
N THR A 88 -11.55 -13.00 11.33
CA THR A 88 -12.76 -13.58 11.92
C THR A 88 -12.70 -15.10 11.94
N ASP A 89 -13.21 -15.67 13.02
CA ASP A 89 -13.08 -17.09 13.31
C ASP A 89 -14.24 -17.92 12.81
N HIS A 90 -15.29 -17.40 12.14
CA HIS A 90 -16.29 -18.14 11.34
C HIS A 90 -17.46 -17.26 10.82
N ASP A 91 -17.83 -16.18 11.51
CA ASP A 91 -19.01 -15.35 11.15
C ASP A 91 -18.63 -13.98 10.59
N VAL A 92 -18.54 -13.93 9.26
CA VAL A 92 -18.27 -12.70 8.50
C VAL A 92 -19.40 -11.69 8.65
N MET A 93 -20.66 -12.12 8.77
CA MET A 93 -21.81 -11.21 8.83
C MET A 93 -21.91 -10.52 10.18
N ALA A 94 -21.68 -11.23 11.28
CA ALA A 94 -21.54 -10.61 12.60
C ALA A 94 -20.39 -9.60 12.64
N THR A 95 -19.29 -9.92 11.96
CA THR A 95 -18.12 -9.03 11.88
C THR A 95 -18.40 -7.75 11.10
N VAL A 96 -19.12 -7.87 9.97
CA VAL A 96 -19.57 -6.71 9.18
C VAL A 96 -20.54 -5.86 9.99
N ASP A 97 -21.54 -6.48 10.64
CA ASP A 97 -22.53 -5.77 11.45
C ASP A 97 -21.88 -4.97 12.58
N HIS A 98 -20.93 -5.59 13.30
CA HIS A 98 -20.11 -4.91 14.32
C HIS A 98 -19.28 -3.75 13.76
N THR A 99 -18.78 -3.87 12.53
CA THR A 99 -18.00 -2.81 11.91
C THR A 99 -18.90 -1.65 11.47
N CYS A 100 -20.07 -1.95 10.89
CA CYS A 100 -21.05 -0.94 10.50
C CYS A 100 -21.62 -0.18 11.70
N THR A 101 -21.89 -0.84 12.83
CA THR A 101 -22.34 -0.18 14.07
C THR A 101 -21.25 0.62 14.77
N LYS A 102 -19.97 0.33 14.53
CA LYS A 102 -18.85 1.12 15.07
C LYS A 102 -18.62 2.44 14.31
N VAL A 103 -19.14 2.54 13.10
CA VAL A 103 -18.98 3.71 12.20
C VAL A 103 -20.21 4.65 12.26
N SER A 104 -21.33 4.21 12.86
CA SER A 104 -22.51 5.05 13.16
C SER A 104 -22.35 5.81 14.47
#